data_AF-A0A8S9Q1I3-F1
#
_entry.id   AF-A0A8S9Q1I3-F1
#
_cell.length_a   1.000
_cell.length_b   1.000
_cell.length_c   1.000
_cell.angle_alpha   90.00
_cell.angle_beta   90.00
_cell.angle_gamma   90.00
#
_symmetry.space_group_name_H-M   'P 1'
#
loop_
_entity.id
_entity.type
_entity.pdbx_description
1 polymer ?
#
loop_
_entity_poly.entity_id
_entity_poly.type
_entity_poly.pdbx_seq_one_letter_code
_entity_poly.pdbx_strand_id
1 'polypeptide(L)'
;MYVVVGETKFNNFRKNKTTLGGSVTFFGEDVAIGVKLEDQITLGKRIVLAGNAGTVQSREESAYEANVEVRLREDDFPIGQNQSALGLSLTKSKEEDLTLSANLRSQVSIGRQTNVAAFASLDTKRTGRFAVRTSSSDQLQIAFMAIFPLAMSIYKRVVGSGDN
;
A
#
# COMPACT_ATOMS: atom_id res chain seq x y z
N MET A 1 -8.32 14.38 -17.61
CA MET A 1 -8.73 13.91 -16.27
C MET A 1 -8.05 14.81 -15.25
N TYR A 2 -8.83 15.55 -14.47
CA TYR A 2 -8.30 16.41 -13.40
C TYR A 2 -8.81 15.90 -12.07
N VAL A 3 -7.95 15.81 -11.05
CA VAL A 3 -8.37 15.44 -9.69
C VAL A 3 -7.97 16.54 -8.73
N VAL A 4 -8.93 16.98 -7.92
CA VAL A 4 -8.73 17.92 -6.81
C VAL A 4 -8.92 17.11 -5.53
N VAL A 5 -7.90 17.08 -4.68
CA VAL A 5 -7.96 16.36 -3.38
C VAL A 5 -7.73 17.36 -2.27
N GLY A 6 -8.69 17.48 -1.36
CA GLY A 6 -8.54 18.22 -0.12
C GLY A 6 -8.46 17.25 1.06
N GLU A 7 -7.35 17.24 1.78
CA GLU A 7 -7.21 16.46 3.01
C GLU A 7 -7.11 17.38 4.23
N THR A 8 -7.88 17.07 5.27
CA THR A 8 -7.80 17.72 6.58
C THR A 8 -7.41 16.70 7.62
N LYS A 9 -6.30 16.93 8.32
CA LYS A 9 -5.76 16.02 9.34
C LYS A 9 -5.93 16.65 10.72
N PHE A 10 -6.77 16.06 11.55
CA PHE A 10 -6.95 16.43 12.95
C PHE A 10 -6.22 15.44 13.86
N ASN A 11 -5.27 15.94 14.64
CA ASN A 11 -4.58 15.13 15.64
C ASN A 11 -5.19 15.44 17.01
N ASN A 12 -6.09 14.57 17.49
CA ASN A 12 -6.79 14.79 18.75
C ASN A 12 -6.19 13.93 19.85
N PHE A 13 -5.42 14.58 20.74
CA PHE A 13 -4.59 13.96 21.77
C PHE A 13 -3.48 13.04 21.23
N ARG A 14 -2.39 12.89 21.99
CA ARG A 14 -1.19 12.09 21.67
C ARG A 14 -1.41 10.65 21.17
N LYS A 15 -2.66 10.15 21.14
CA LYS A 15 -3.04 8.77 20.84
C LYS A 15 -4.07 8.60 19.72
N ASN A 16 -4.81 9.64 19.29
CA ASN A 16 -5.84 9.51 18.24
C ASN A 16 -5.63 10.54 17.11
N LYS A 17 -5.69 10.07 15.87
CA LYS A 17 -5.53 10.88 14.66
C LYS A 17 -6.70 10.62 13.72
N THR A 18 -7.55 11.62 13.56
CA THR A 18 -8.69 11.59 12.64
C THR A 18 -8.36 12.42 11.40
N THR A 19 -8.52 11.84 10.22
CA THR A 19 -8.25 12.46 8.92
C THR A 19 -9.53 12.45 8.10
N LEU A 20 -9.92 13.59 7.57
CA LEU A 20 -11.04 13.73 6.66
C LEU A 20 -10.52 14.24 5.32
N GLY A 21 -10.62 13.43 4.28
CA GLY A 21 -10.30 13.78 2.90
C GLY A 21 -11.55 13.87 2.04
N GLY A 22 -11.54 14.80 1.09
CA GLY A 22 -12.48 14.85 -0.02
C GLY A 22 -11.69 14.88 -1.33
N SER A 23 -12.19 14.22 -2.36
CA SER A 23 -11.66 14.28 -3.71
C SER A 23 -12.76 14.61 -4.70
N VAL A 24 -12.43 15.37 -5.73
CA VAL A 24 -13.32 15.65 -6.86
C VAL A 24 -12.53 15.32 -8.11
N THR A 25 -12.99 14.33 -8.86
CA THR A 25 -12.35 13.84 -10.08
C THR A 25 -13.21 14.23 -11.26
N PHE A 26 -12.66 15.02 -12.17
CA PHE A 26 -13.28 15.44 -13.42
C PHE A 26 -12.81 14.54 -14.57
N PHE A 27 -13.74 13.76 -15.11
CA PHE A 27 -13.60 12.87 -16.25
C PHE A 27 -14.33 13.45 -17.46
N GLY A 28 -13.77 14.47 -18.10
CA GLY A 28 -14.38 15.09 -19.28
C GLY A 28 -15.72 15.74 -18.92
N GLU A 29 -16.83 15.06 -19.24
CA GLU A 29 -18.20 15.49 -18.92
C GLU A 29 -18.71 14.97 -17.56
N ASP A 30 -18.05 13.98 -16.97
CA ASP A 30 -18.43 13.38 -15.69
C ASP A 30 -17.63 13.91 -14.51
N VAL A 31 -18.29 14.04 -13.37
CA VAL A 31 -17.70 14.46 -12.10
C VAL A 31 -17.95 13.39 -11.06
N ALA A 32 -16.86 12.86 -10.50
CA ALA A 32 -16.90 11.94 -9.38
C ALA A 32 -16.44 12.67 -8.11
N ILE A 33 -17.30 12.68 -7.09
CA ILE A 33 -17.03 13.27 -5.78
C ILE A 33 -16.79 12.12 -4.80
N GLY A 34 -15.60 12.08 -4.22
CA GLY A 34 -15.20 11.16 -3.17
C GLY A 34 -15.09 11.87 -1.82
N VAL A 35 -15.54 11.23 -0.76
CA VAL A 35 -15.24 11.60 0.62
C VAL A 35 -14.60 10.39 1.27
N LYS A 36 -13.53 10.60 2.03
CA LYS A 36 -12.80 9.58 2.77
C LYS A 36 -12.59 10.05 4.19
N LEU A 37 -13.15 9.35 5.15
CA LEU A 37 -12.88 9.50 6.57
C LEU A 37 -11.90 8.41 6.98
N GLU A 38 -10.86 8.75 7.71
CA GLU A 38 -9.85 7.82 8.22
C GLU A 38 -9.58 8.16 9.68
N ASP A 39 -9.83 7.22 10.59
CA ASP A 39 -9.59 7.36 12.02
C ASP A 39 -8.50 6.38 12.45
N GLN A 40 -7.43 6.90 13.07
CA GLN A 40 -6.27 6.12 13.51
C GLN A 40 -6.10 6.23 15.02
N ILE A 41 -6.23 5.10 15.72
CA ILE A 41 -6.08 4.97 17.16
C ILE A 41 -4.80 4.21 17.48
N THR A 42 -3.89 4.84 18.23
CA THR A 42 -2.66 4.21 18.70
C THR A 42 -2.87 3.62 20.10
N LEU A 43 -2.87 2.29 20.19
CA LEU A 43 -2.93 1.53 21.44
C LEU A 43 -1.50 1.22 21.93
N GLY A 44 -1.07 1.95 22.96
CA GLY A 44 0.26 1.81 23.54
C GLY A 44 1.34 2.45 22.68
N LYS A 45 2.51 1.81 22.60
CA LYS A 45 3.65 2.22 21.74
C LYS A 45 3.79 1.35 20.49
N ARG A 46 3.20 0.15 20.51
CA ARG A 46 3.41 -0.90 19.51
C ARG A 46 2.23 -1.18 18.58
N ILE A 47 1.02 -0.70 18.86
CA ILE A 47 -0.16 -1.07 18.06
C ILE A 47 -0.87 0.21 17.58
N VAL A 48 -1.14 0.28 16.29
CA VAL A 48 -1.90 1.35 15.66
C VAL A 48 -3.05 0.69 14.89
N LEU A 49 -4.29 1.01 15.24
CA LEU A 49 -5.45 0.64 14.46
C LEU A 49 -5.86 1.84 13.63
N ALA A 50 -6.26 1.61 12.39
CA ALA A 50 -6.69 2.61 11.44
C ALA A 50 -7.96 2.10 10.78
N GLY A 51 -9.08 2.79 10.94
CA GLY A 51 -10.31 2.51 10.20
C GLY A 51 -10.56 3.64 9.22
N ASN A 52 -10.71 3.34 7.93
CA ASN A 52 -11.16 4.29 6.94
C ASN A 52 -12.52 3.89 6.36
N ALA A 53 -13.38 4.87 6.18
CA ALA A 53 -14.63 4.73 5.46
C ALA A 53 -14.68 5.84 4.41
N GLY A 54 -14.87 5.47 3.15
CA GLY A 54 -15.03 6.38 2.05
C GLY A 54 -16.30 6.09 1.27
N THR A 55 -16.78 7.10 0.59
CA THR A 55 -17.84 7.00 -0.39
C THR A 55 -17.40 7.80 -1.60
N VAL A 56 -17.50 7.19 -2.77
CA VAL A 56 -17.24 7.83 -4.05
C VAL A 56 -18.53 7.77 -4.84
N GLN A 57 -19.07 8.95 -5.14
CA GLN A 57 -20.26 9.12 -5.95
C GLN A 57 -19.87 9.76 -7.27
N SER A 58 -20.11 9.04 -8.36
CA SER A 58 -20.14 9.56 -9.72
C SER A 58 -21.59 9.84 -10.13
N ARG A 59 -21.78 10.49 -11.28
CA ARG A 59 -23.09 10.87 -11.83
C ARG A 59 -24.06 9.69 -11.97
N GLU A 60 -23.53 8.50 -12.26
CA GLU A 60 -24.32 7.26 -12.44
C GLU A 60 -23.95 6.14 -11.46
N GLU A 61 -22.75 6.16 -10.89
CA GLU A 61 -22.22 5.08 -10.04
C GLU A 61 -21.95 5.56 -8.61
N SER A 62 -22.28 4.72 -7.62
CA SER A 62 -21.99 5.00 -6.21
C SER A 62 -21.21 3.82 -5.64
N ALA A 63 -20.00 4.08 -5.16
CA ALA A 63 -19.14 3.11 -4.51
C ALA A 63 -18.94 3.50 -3.04
N TYR A 64 -19.17 2.56 -2.14
CA TYR A 64 -18.89 2.68 -0.72
C TYR A 64 -17.67 1.84 -0.41
N GLU A 65 -16.68 2.41 0.24
CA GLU A 65 -15.45 1.72 0.64
C GLU A 65 -15.32 1.79 2.16
N ALA A 66 -15.07 0.68 2.81
CA ALA A 66 -14.74 0.62 4.22
C ALA A 66 -13.49 -0.23 4.37
N ASN A 67 -12.43 0.28 4.96
CA ASN A 67 -11.22 -0.45 5.24
C ASN A 67 -10.82 -0.31 6.70
N VAL A 68 -10.26 -1.38 7.24
CA VAL A 68 -9.82 -1.47 8.61
C VAL A 68 -8.43 -2.08 8.56
N GLU A 69 -7.43 -1.31 8.96
CA GLU A 69 -6.03 -1.66 8.99
C GLU A 69 -5.50 -1.67 10.43
N VAL A 70 -4.87 -2.77 10.82
CA VAL A 70 -4.17 -2.95 12.08
C VAL A 70 -2.67 -3.00 11.79
N ARG A 71 -1.92 -2.06 12.36
CA ARG A 71 -0.47 -1.93 12.22
C ARG A 71 0.22 -2.22 13.55
N LEU A 72 1.02 -3.27 13.60
CA LEU A 72 1.99 -3.50 14.65
C LEU A 72 3.30 -2.76 14.31
N ARG A 73 3.71 -1.86 15.20
CA ARG A 73 5.03 -1.19 15.24
C ARG A 73 5.83 -1.75 16.41
N GLU A 74 7.15 -1.81 16.27
CA GLU A 74 8.03 -2.21 17.37
C GLU A 74 8.26 -1.05 18.36
N ASP A 75 8.56 -1.37 19.63
CA ASP A 75 8.53 -0.44 20.78
C ASP A 75 9.61 0.66 20.75
N ASP A 76 10.69 0.44 20.00
CA ASP A 76 11.87 1.32 19.95
C ASP A 76 11.84 2.26 18.74
N PHE A 77 10.87 3.17 18.69
CA PHE A 77 10.90 4.27 17.73
C PHE A 77 11.91 5.32 18.21
N PRO A 78 12.99 5.64 17.45
CA PRO A 78 13.09 5.60 15.99
C PRO A 78 13.97 4.50 15.37
N ILE A 79 14.40 3.48 16.12
CA ILE A 79 15.43 2.51 15.70
C ILE A 79 14.82 1.22 15.10
N GLY A 80 13.67 0.77 15.58
CA GLY A 80 12.94 -0.38 15.05
C GLY A 80 11.96 0.01 13.94
N GLN A 81 12.35 -0.16 12.66
CA GLN A 81 11.42 0.09 11.53
C GLN A 81 10.60 -1.15 11.15
N ASN A 82 10.53 -2.16 12.02
CA ASN A 82 9.68 -3.33 11.81
C ASN A 82 8.22 -2.92 11.99
N GLN A 83 7.51 -2.86 10.86
CA GLN A 83 6.09 -2.52 10.80
C GLN A 83 5.35 -3.60 10.04
N SER A 84 4.52 -4.36 10.76
CA SER A 84 3.61 -5.33 10.16
C SER A 84 2.21 -4.75 10.19
N ALA A 85 1.59 -4.60 9.03
CA ALA A 85 0.22 -4.16 8.87
C ALA A 85 -0.64 -5.25 8.24
N LEU A 86 -1.84 -5.38 8.76
CA LEU A 86 -2.89 -6.28 8.29
C LEU A 86 -4.14 -5.44 8.12
N GLY A 87 -4.66 -5.35 6.91
CA GLY A 87 -5.85 -4.58 6.59
C GLY A 87 -6.89 -5.42 5.86
N LEU A 88 -8.15 -5.08 6.07
CA LEU A 88 -9.30 -5.63 5.37
C LEU A 88 -10.07 -4.46 4.78
N SER A 89 -10.30 -4.47 3.46
CA SER A 89 -11.13 -3.51 2.73
C SER A 89 -12.40 -4.20 2.25
N LEU A 90 -13.50 -3.47 2.30
CA LEU A 90 -14.82 -3.82 1.84
C LEU A 90 -15.26 -2.71 0.91
N THR A 91 -15.39 -3.02 -0.37
CA THR A 91 -15.87 -2.08 -1.37
C THR A 91 -17.20 -2.59 -1.92
N LYS A 92 -18.24 -1.77 -1.85
CA LYS A 92 -19.56 -2.05 -2.37
C LYS A 92 -19.89 -1.02 -3.43
N SER A 93 -19.85 -1.43 -4.69
CA SER A 93 -20.36 -0.64 -5.80
C SER A 93 -21.84 -0.94 -6.02
N LYS A 94 -22.56 0.00 -6.64
CA LYS A 94 -23.99 -0.18 -6.97
C LYS A 94 -24.20 -1.23 -8.06
N GLU A 95 -23.19 -1.47 -8.89
CA GLU A 95 -23.26 -2.32 -10.09
C GLU A 95 -22.52 -3.66 -9.96
N GLU A 96 -21.56 -3.77 -9.04
CA GLU A 96 -20.80 -4.99 -8.77
C GLU A 96 -21.06 -5.54 -7.36
N ASP A 97 -20.91 -6.86 -7.21
CA ASP A 97 -20.93 -7.55 -5.93
C ASP A 97 -19.93 -6.96 -4.93
N LEU A 98 -20.30 -7.04 -3.65
CA LEU A 98 -19.47 -6.59 -2.54
C LEU A 98 -18.10 -7.28 -2.58
N THR A 99 -17.06 -6.47 -2.73
CA THR A 99 -15.68 -6.92 -2.86
C THR A 99 -15.00 -6.82 -1.50
N LEU A 100 -14.63 -7.96 -0.93
CA LEU A 100 -13.78 -8.03 0.26
C LEU A 100 -12.32 -8.25 -0.17
N SER A 101 -11.42 -7.43 0.32
CA SER A 101 -9.99 -7.51 0.07
C SER A 101 -9.24 -7.58 1.40
N ALA A 102 -8.24 -8.45 1.49
CA ALA A 102 -7.29 -8.50 2.59
C ALA A 102 -5.94 -8.00 2.10
N ASN A 103 -5.25 -7.19 2.90
CA ASN A 103 -3.98 -6.58 2.60
C ASN A 103 -3.02 -6.85 3.76
N LEU A 104 -1.92 -7.51 3.51
CA LEU A 104 -0.85 -7.79 4.46
C LEU A 104 0.39 -7.04 3.99
N ARG A 105 0.97 -6.20 4.84
CA ARG A 105 2.20 -5.47 4.58
C ARG A 105 3.18 -5.74 5.70
N SER A 106 4.26 -6.45 5.45
CA SER A 106 5.34 -6.68 6.39
C SER A 106 6.55 -5.86 5.98
N GLN A 107 6.95 -4.88 6.78
CA GLN A 107 8.15 -4.09 6.56
C GLN A 107 9.13 -4.40 7.67
N VAL A 108 10.35 -4.76 7.28
CA VAL A 108 11.44 -5.16 8.17
C VAL A 108 12.70 -4.42 7.74
N SER A 109 13.28 -3.64 8.66
CA SER A 109 14.60 -3.05 8.46
C SER A 109 15.67 -4.01 8.95
N ILE A 110 16.50 -4.50 8.03
CA ILE A 110 17.65 -5.36 8.34
C ILE A 110 18.91 -4.48 8.33
N GLY A 111 19.30 -3.94 9.49
CA GLY A 111 20.52 -3.15 9.68
C GLY A 111 20.40 -1.64 9.35
N ARG A 112 21.53 -0.95 9.17
CA ARG A 112 21.58 0.52 9.00
C ARG A 112 21.12 1.05 7.63
N GLN A 113 21.02 0.21 6.60
CA GLN A 113 20.77 0.66 5.21
C GLN A 113 19.88 -0.27 4.35
N THR A 114 19.37 -1.38 4.90
CA THR A 114 18.57 -2.34 4.13
C THR A 114 17.16 -2.43 4.70
N ASN A 115 16.17 -1.99 3.93
CA ASN A 115 14.76 -2.10 4.26
C ASN A 115 14.10 -3.10 3.32
N VAL A 116 13.49 -4.14 3.87
CA VAL A 116 12.73 -5.14 3.11
C VAL A 116 11.26 -4.97 3.45
N ALA A 117 10.42 -4.78 2.44
CA ALA A 117 8.98 -4.62 2.58
C ALA A 117 8.27 -5.64 1.71
N ALA A 118 7.65 -6.65 2.32
CA ALA A 118 6.72 -7.55 1.66
C ALA A 118 5.29 -7.00 1.76
N PHE A 119 4.54 -7.15 0.67
CA PHE A 119 3.13 -6.82 0.58
C PHE A 119 2.40 -7.96 -0.11
N ALA A 120 1.25 -8.36 0.40
CA ALA A 120 0.37 -9.35 -0.18
C ALA A 120 -1.06 -8.87 -0.01
N SER A 121 -1.77 -8.66 -1.11
CA SER A 121 -3.20 -8.37 -1.12
C SER A 121 -3.96 -9.50 -1.79
N LEU A 122 -5.07 -9.91 -1.21
CA LEU A 122 -6.01 -10.85 -1.79
C LEU A 122 -7.35 -10.15 -1.96
N ASP A 123 -7.99 -10.35 -3.11
CA ASP A 123 -9.31 -9.80 -3.42
C ASP A 123 -10.32 -10.94 -3.67
N THR A 124 -11.59 -10.73 -3.30
CA THR A 124 -12.72 -11.64 -3.51
C THR A 124 -12.88 -12.06 -4.98
N LYS A 125 -12.43 -11.24 -5.94
CA LYS A 125 -12.35 -11.59 -7.36
C LYS A 125 -11.20 -12.55 -7.71
N ARG A 126 -10.69 -13.32 -6.74
CA ARG A 126 -9.53 -14.24 -6.84
C ARG A 126 -8.24 -13.59 -7.33
N THR A 127 -8.11 -12.27 -7.23
CA THR A 127 -6.90 -11.56 -7.64
C THR A 127 -5.98 -11.41 -6.45
N GLY A 128 -4.93 -12.25 -6.39
CA GLY A 128 -3.84 -12.11 -5.44
C GLY A 128 -2.75 -11.23 -6.03
N ARG A 129 -2.38 -10.13 -5.36
CA ARG A 129 -1.21 -9.33 -5.70
C ARG A 129 -0.19 -9.50 -4.59
N PHE A 130 1.00 -9.97 -4.91
CA PHE A 130 2.12 -9.94 -3.97
C PHE A 130 3.21 -9.02 -4.55
N ALA A 131 3.84 -8.23 -3.69
CA ALA A 131 4.91 -7.33 -4.06
C ALA A 131 5.97 -7.38 -2.97
N VAL A 132 7.23 -7.56 -3.35
CA VAL A 132 8.37 -7.47 -2.44
C VAL A 132 9.19 -6.27 -2.87
N ARG A 133 9.28 -5.28 -2.00
CA ARG A 133 10.08 -4.07 -2.15
C ARG A 133 11.29 -4.19 -1.24
N THR A 134 12.45 -4.47 -1.83
CA THR A 134 13.73 -4.39 -1.13
C THR A 134 14.38 -3.05 -1.46
N SER A 135 14.34 -2.13 -0.51
CA SER A 135 15.07 -0.87 -0.56
C SER A 135 16.38 -1.03 0.22
N SER A 136 17.40 -1.51 -0.46
CA SER A 136 18.77 -1.25 -0.01
C SER A 136 19.21 0.04 -0.67
N SER A 137 19.92 0.90 0.08
CA SER A 137 20.58 2.11 -0.41
C SER A 137 21.18 1.89 -1.81
N ASP A 138 21.19 2.92 -2.68
CA ASP A 138 21.56 2.96 -4.11
C ASP A 138 22.56 1.90 -4.67
N GLN A 139 23.42 1.34 -3.82
CA GLN A 139 24.28 0.19 -4.07
C GLN A 139 23.60 -1.08 -4.59
N LEU A 140 22.38 -1.48 -4.18
CA LEU A 140 21.76 -2.70 -4.76
C LEU A 140 21.29 -2.50 -6.19
N GLN A 141 20.74 -1.32 -6.54
CA GLN A 141 20.38 -1.04 -7.93
C GLN A 141 21.62 -1.04 -8.81
N ILE A 142 22.70 -0.42 -8.33
CA ILE A 142 23.99 -0.41 -9.02
C ILE A 142 24.56 -1.84 -9.12
N ALA A 143 24.50 -2.64 -8.06
CA ALA A 143 24.96 -4.02 -8.06
C ALA A 143 24.13 -4.93 -8.98
N PHE A 144 22.80 -4.78 -8.99
CA PHE A 144 21.94 -5.48 -9.94
C PHE A 144 22.25 -5.06 -11.38
N MET A 145 22.39 -3.76 -11.67
CA MET A 145 22.79 -3.28 -13.00
C MET A 145 24.18 -3.79 -13.42
N ALA A 146 25.09 -4.05 -12.48
CA ALA A 146 26.40 -4.62 -12.75
C ALA A 146 26.38 -6.15 -12.94
N ILE A 147 25.59 -6.87 -12.14
CA ILE A 147 25.52 -8.34 -12.15
C ILE A 147 24.64 -8.86 -13.28
N PHE A 148 23.55 -8.15 -13.62
CA PHE A 148 22.62 -8.55 -14.68
C PHE A 148 23.29 -8.77 -16.05
N PRO A 149 24.16 -7.87 -16.57
CA PRO A 149 24.87 -8.09 -17.82
C PRO A 149 25.96 -9.18 -17.73
N LEU A 150 26.56 -9.41 -16.56
CA LEU A 150 27.51 -10.50 -16.35
C LEU A 150 26.81 -11.87 -16.37
N ALA A 151 25.68 -11.99 -15.67
CA ALA A 151 24.86 -13.19 -15.68
C ALA A 151 24.33 -13.50 -17.08
N MET A 152 23.87 -12.48 -17.82
CA MET A 152 23.41 -12.65 -19.20
C MET A 152 24.55 -13.04 -20.15
N SER A 153 25.75 -12.49 -19.95
CA SER A 153 26.94 -12.87 -20.70
C SER A 153 27.34 -14.33 -20.45
N ILE A 154 27.29 -14.80 -19.20
CA ILE A 154 27.58 -16.20 -18.84
C ILE A 154 26.49 -17.12 -19.38
N TYR A 155 25.21 -16.76 -19.24
CA TYR A 155 24.10 -17.54 -19.76
C TYR A 155 24.17 -17.71 -21.28
N LYS A 156 24.45 -16.62 -22.02
CA LYS A 156 24.69 -16.69 -23.47
C LYS A 156 25.90 -17.55 -23.81
N ARG A 157 26.92 -17.59 -22.96
CA ARG A 157 28.12 -18.43 -23.17
C ARG A 157 27.86 -19.91 -22.89
N VAL A 158 27.02 -20.23 -21.92
CA VAL A 158 26.68 -21.62 -21.55
C VAL A 158 25.62 -22.20 -22.49
N VAL A 159 24.59 -21.41 -22.83
CA VAL A 159 23.52 -21.85 -23.75
C VAL A 159 23.93 -21.69 -25.22
N GLY A 160 24.67 -20.64 -25.57
CA GLY A 160 25.18 -20.43 -26.94
C GLY A 160 26.44 -21.23 -27.29
N SER A 161 27.01 -21.99 -26.36
CA SER A 161 28.09 -22.95 -26.63
C SER A 161 27.58 -24.38 -26.83
N GLY A 162 26.25 -24.58 -26.86
CA GLY A 162 25.61 -25.86 -27.15
C GLY A 162 25.21 -26.04 -28.62
N ASP A 163 25.54 -25.10 -29.51
CA ASP A 163 25.12 -25.14 -30.93
C ASP A 163 26.25 -24.69 -31.87
N ASN A 164 27.41 -25.35 -31.74
CA ASN A 164 28.47 -25.37 -32.77
C ASN A 164 29.30 -26.65 -32.66
#